data_AF-A0A7J7HU07-F1
#
_entry.id   AF-A0A7J7HU07-F1
#
_cell.length_a   1.000
_cell.length_b   1.000
_cell.length_c   1.000
_cell.angle_alpha   90.00
_cell.angle_beta   90.00
_cell.angle_gamma   90.00
#
_symmetry.space_group_name_H-M   'P 1'
#
loop_
_entity.id
_entity.type
_entity.pdbx_description
1 polymer ?
#
loop_
_entity_poly.entity_id
_entity_poly.type
_entity_poly.pdbx_seq_one_letter_code
_entity_poly.pdbx_strand_id
1 'polypeptide(L)'
;MFRASGGETQKVNLKSVFYELVMNVTMRMVAGKRWSPAAAGGEFGPNLIMDICDYIPILRWVGFNGFEKRLVNLQRKRDGFLQDLIDEVRQNKINNNNSSTKQRKTIIEALLSLQEIEPEYYTNDIIKGIVLLILKAGKEVP
;
A
#
# COMPACT_ATOMS: atom_id res chain seq x y z
N MET A 1 -12.01 -16.02 20.61
CA MET A 1 -11.09 -16.02 21.77
C MET A 1 -9.87 -16.81 21.40
N PHE A 2 -8.67 -16.28 21.64
CA PHE A 2 -7.43 -17.04 21.59
C PHE A 2 -6.90 -17.18 23.02
N ARG A 3 -6.41 -18.36 23.39
CA ARG A 3 -5.81 -18.60 24.72
C ARG A 3 -4.36 -18.12 24.68
N ALA A 4 -4.00 -17.15 25.52
CA ALA A 4 -2.61 -16.82 25.76
C ALA A 4 -1.98 -17.88 26.68
N SER A 5 -0.65 -17.98 26.66
CA SER A 5 0.15 -18.98 27.37
C SER A 5 0.06 -18.96 28.92
N GLY A 6 -0.91 -18.24 29.49
CA GLY A 6 -1.15 -18.11 30.94
C GLY A 6 -2.59 -18.44 31.38
N GLY A 7 -3.39 -19.14 30.56
CA GLY A 7 -4.73 -19.59 30.95
C GLY A 7 -5.85 -18.54 30.87
N GLU A 8 -5.51 -17.25 30.78
CA GLU A 8 -6.49 -16.17 30.59
C GLU A 8 -6.92 -16.02 29.13
N THR A 9 -8.21 -15.74 28.93
CA THR A 9 -8.79 -15.51 27.61
C THR A 9 -8.67 -14.03 27.25
N GLN A 10 -7.93 -13.72 26.19
CA GLN A 10 -7.79 -12.35 25.71
C GLN A 10 -8.89 -12.02 24.69
N LYS A 11 -9.54 -10.86 24.87
CA LYS A 11 -10.44 -10.30 23.85
C LYS A 11 -9.58 -9.74 22.71
N VAL A 12 -9.54 -10.45 21.60
CA VAL A 12 -8.78 -10.05 20.40
C VAL A 12 -9.73 -9.43 19.38
N ASN A 13 -9.33 -8.32 18.77
CA ASN A 13 -10.04 -7.72 17.65
C ASN A 13 -9.70 -8.48 16.36
N LEU A 14 -10.52 -9.48 16.01
CA LEU A 14 -10.33 -10.31 14.81
C LEU A 14 -10.23 -9.50 13.53
N LYS A 15 -10.99 -8.39 13.41
CA LYS A 15 -10.92 -7.50 12.24
C LYS A 15 -9.52 -6.93 12.04
N SER A 16 -8.85 -6.56 13.12
CA SER A 16 -7.46 -6.07 13.08
C SER A 16 -6.48 -7.17 12.65
N VAL A 17 -6.67 -8.40 13.17
CA VAL A 17 -5.80 -9.54 12.84
C VAL A 17 -5.92 -9.92 11.37
N PHE A 18 -7.15 -9.99 10.84
CA PHE A 18 -7.37 -10.28 9.42
C PHE A 18 -6.83 -9.17 8.52
N TYR A 19 -7.05 -7.90 8.87
CA TYR A 19 -6.49 -6.77 8.13
C TYR A 19 -4.97 -6.84 8.05
N GLU A 20 -4.30 -7.07 9.18
CA GLU A 20 -2.84 -7.19 9.22
C GLU A 20 -2.33 -8.38 8.41
N LEU A 21 -3.05 -9.51 8.43
CA LEU A 21 -2.70 -10.68 7.63
C LEU A 21 -2.79 -10.37 6.14
N VAL A 22 -3.91 -9.80 5.67
CA VAL A 22 -4.10 -9.48 4.25
C VAL A 22 -3.07 -8.45 3.80
N MET A 23 -2.86 -7.40 4.58
CA MET A 23 -1.84 -6.39 4.26
C MET A 23 -0.44 -6.98 4.22
N ASN A 24 -0.09 -7.89 5.13
CA ASN A 24 1.20 -8.60 5.08
C ASN A 24 1.37 -9.44 3.82
N VAL A 25 0.33 -10.19 3.40
CA VAL A 25 0.37 -11.00 2.19
C VAL A 25 0.51 -10.11 0.96
N THR A 26 -0.30 -9.06 0.86
CA THR A 26 -0.23 -8.07 -0.22
C THR A 26 1.14 -7.42 -0.29
N MET A 27 1.71 -7.02 0.85
CA MET A 27 3.03 -6.38 0.90
C MET A 27 4.15 -7.31 0.45
N ARG A 28 4.07 -8.60 0.81
CA ARG A 28 5.02 -9.61 0.32
C ARG A 28 4.92 -9.81 -1.20
N MET A 29 3.72 -9.77 -1.77
CA MET A 29 3.55 -9.86 -3.22
C MET A 29 4.08 -8.61 -3.94
N VAL A 30 3.77 -7.43 -3.40
CA VAL A 30 4.08 -6.14 -4.03
C VAL A 30 5.58 -5.83 -3.99
N ALA A 31 6.21 -5.99 -2.84
CA ALA A 31 7.58 -5.51 -2.59
C ALA A 31 8.47 -6.55 -1.88
N GLY A 32 8.00 -7.78 -1.65
CA GLY A 32 8.79 -8.82 -1.03
C GLY A 32 9.02 -8.67 0.48
N LYS A 33 8.37 -7.69 1.14
CA LYS A 33 8.60 -7.36 2.56
C LYS A 33 7.33 -7.42 3.41
N ARG A 34 7.50 -7.34 4.73
CA ARG A 34 6.39 -7.31 5.70
C ARG A 34 5.71 -5.94 5.71
N TRP A 35 4.43 -5.94 6.04
CA TRP A 35 3.66 -4.72 6.27
C TRP A 35 4.15 -4.00 7.52
N SER A 36 4.25 -2.67 7.44
CA SER A 36 4.67 -1.83 8.57
C SER A 36 3.45 -1.15 9.20
N PRO A 37 3.33 -1.12 10.54
CA PRO A 37 2.31 -0.34 11.23
C PRO A 37 2.31 1.16 10.89
N ALA A 38 3.46 1.72 10.51
CA ALA A 38 3.58 3.12 10.07
C ALA A 38 2.72 3.40 8.82
N ALA A 39 2.66 2.44 7.89
CA ALA A 39 1.85 2.53 6.67
C ALA A 39 0.34 2.41 6.97
N ALA A 40 -0.03 1.62 7.99
CA ALA A 40 -1.42 1.45 8.42
C ALA A 40 -2.03 2.70 9.06
N GLY A 41 -1.24 3.45 9.84
CA GLY A 41 -1.75 4.57 10.63
C GLY A 41 -1.90 5.88 9.86
N GLY A 42 -1.07 6.12 8.82
CA GLY A 42 -0.94 7.45 8.22
C GLY A 42 -1.18 7.56 6.72
N GLU A 43 -0.85 6.52 5.94
CA GLU A 43 -0.82 6.58 4.48
C GLU A 43 -2.02 5.88 3.84
N PHE A 44 -2.45 4.75 4.41
CA PHE A 44 -3.54 3.91 3.92
C PHE A 44 -4.70 3.75 4.92
N GLY A 45 -4.74 4.63 5.93
CA GLY A 45 -5.83 4.72 6.91
C GLY A 45 -7.22 4.91 6.27
N PRO A 46 -8.33 4.77 7.03
CA PRO A 46 -9.68 4.93 6.53
C PRO A 46 -9.84 6.26 5.78
N ASN A 47 -10.13 6.17 4.48
CA ASN A 47 -10.17 7.31 3.59
C ASN A 47 -11.62 7.75 3.37
N LEU A 48 -12.32 7.96 4.49
CA LEU A 48 -13.74 8.30 4.52
C LEU A 48 -14.08 9.45 3.57
N ILE A 49 -13.15 10.37 3.31
CA ILE A 49 -13.39 11.56 2.48
C ILE A 49 -13.34 11.25 0.97
N MET A 50 -12.42 10.41 0.48
CA MET A 50 -12.46 10.02 -0.95
C MET A 50 -13.74 9.23 -1.22
N ASP A 51 -14.05 8.28 -0.33
CA ASP A 51 -15.27 7.50 -0.42
C ASP A 51 -16.49 8.44 -0.41
N ILE A 52 -16.60 9.36 0.56
CA ILE A 52 -17.72 10.34 0.64
C ILE A 52 -17.79 11.28 -0.57
N CYS A 53 -16.66 11.74 -1.11
CA CYS A 53 -16.65 12.61 -2.30
C CYS A 53 -17.12 11.87 -3.56
N ASP A 54 -16.85 10.57 -3.66
CA ASP A 54 -17.36 9.73 -4.74
C ASP A 54 -18.88 9.48 -4.59
N TYR A 55 -19.42 9.50 -3.36
CA TYR A 55 -20.85 9.33 -3.08
C TYR A 55 -21.67 10.64 -3.06
N ILE A 56 -21.08 11.82 -2.78
CA ILE A 56 -21.80 13.09 -2.64
C ILE A 56 -21.09 14.22 -3.43
N PRO A 57 -21.33 14.30 -4.75
CA PRO A 57 -20.65 15.25 -5.65
C PRO A 57 -20.84 16.72 -5.30
N ILE A 58 -21.97 17.07 -4.64
CA ILE A 58 -22.30 18.45 -4.23
C ILE A 58 -21.28 19.01 -3.22
N LEU A 59 -20.60 18.15 -2.45
CA LEU A 59 -19.54 18.57 -1.54
C LEU A 59 -18.34 19.17 -2.29
N ARG A 60 -18.15 18.87 -3.59
CA ARG A 60 -17.13 19.50 -4.43
C ARG A 60 -17.40 20.99 -4.71
N TRP A 61 -18.63 21.45 -4.51
CA TRP A 61 -19.07 22.82 -4.83
C TRP A 61 -19.08 23.78 -3.63
N VAL A 62 -19.17 23.25 -2.39
CA VAL A 62 -19.37 24.04 -1.16
C VAL A 62 -18.06 24.63 -0.58
N GLY A 63 -16.91 24.44 -1.25
CA GLY A 63 -15.65 25.11 -0.88
C GLY A 63 -14.99 24.48 0.35
N PHE A 64 -14.20 23.44 0.12
CA PHE A 64 -13.55 22.61 1.14
C PHE A 64 -12.13 23.10 1.52
N ASN A 65 -11.95 24.40 1.82
CA ASN A 65 -10.62 25.02 2.02
C ASN A 65 -9.70 24.33 3.06
N GLY A 66 -10.27 23.65 4.07
CA GLY A 66 -9.51 22.90 5.08
C GLY A 66 -9.21 21.45 4.70
N PHE A 67 -10.00 20.85 3.82
CA PHE A 67 -9.91 19.43 3.47
C PHE A 67 -9.02 19.19 2.26
N GLU A 68 -8.98 20.13 1.31
CA GLU A 68 -8.00 20.10 0.21
C GLU A 68 -6.58 19.96 0.76
N LYS A 69 -6.23 20.73 1.81
CA LYS A 69 -4.94 20.62 2.49
C LYS A 69 -4.70 19.23 3.08
N ARG A 70 -5.74 18.60 3.67
CA ARG A 70 -5.64 17.23 4.21
C ARG A 70 -5.46 16.21 3.09
N LEU A 71 -6.20 16.35 1.99
CA LEU A 71 -6.12 15.46 0.84
C LEU A 71 -4.77 15.56 0.14
N VAL A 72 -4.27 16.78 -0.08
CA VAL A 72 -2.93 17.05 -0.63
C VAL A 72 -1.85 16.47 0.27
N ASN A 73 -1.95 16.65 1.60
CA ASN A 73 -1.00 16.06 2.53
C ASN A 73 -1.04 14.52 2.51
N LEU A 74 -2.23 13.93 2.40
CA LEU A 74 -2.37 12.48 2.31
C LEU A 74 -1.85 11.92 0.98
N GLN A 75 -2.08 12.64 -0.13
CA GLN A 75 -1.49 12.29 -1.42
C GLN A 75 0.03 12.36 -1.36
N ARG A 76 0.60 13.41 -0.77
CA ARG A 76 2.06 13.55 -0.58
C ARG A 76 2.65 12.41 0.25
N LYS A 77 1.97 12.02 1.35
CA LYS A 77 2.39 10.87 2.17
C LYS A 77 2.36 9.57 1.39
N ARG A 78 1.28 9.31 0.64
CA ARG A 78 1.16 8.12 -0.21
C ARG A 78 2.21 8.10 -1.31
N ASP A 79 2.43 9.22 -1.97
CA ASP A 79 3.43 9.33 -3.03
C ASP A 79 4.85 9.07 -2.51
N GLY A 80 5.21 9.69 -1.38
CA GLY A 80 6.50 9.45 -0.71
C GLY A 80 6.68 7.99 -0.32
N PHE A 81 5.69 7.40 0.35
CA PHE A 81 5.74 5.98 0.70
C PHE A 81 5.91 5.06 -0.52
N LEU A 82 5.15 5.28 -1.59
CA LEU A 82 5.22 4.47 -2.80
C LEU A 82 6.58 4.65 -3.50
N GLN A 83 7.13 5.86 -3.48
CA GLN A 83 8.46 6.13 -3.99
C GLN A 83 9.52 5.36 -3.20
N ASP A 84 9.47 5.44 -1.86
CA ASP A 84 10.39 4.72 -0.98
C ASP A 84 10.33 3.21 -1.23
N LEU A 85 9.13 2.65 -1.48
CA LEU A 85 8.97 1.24 -1.84
C LEU A 85 9.65 0.89 -3.17
N ILE A 86 9.44 1.69 -4.19
CA ILE A 86 10.02 1.47 -5.52
C ILE A 86 11.55 1.51 -5.42
N ASP A 87 12.09 2.50 -4.71
CA ASP A 87 13.53 2.68 -4.59
C ASP A 87 14.17 1.57 -3.76
N GLU A 88 13.54 1.11 -2.67
CA GLU A 88 14.01 -0.06 -1.93
C GLU A 88 14.06 -1.33 -2.80
N VAL A 89 13.03 -1.56 -3.62
CA VAL A 89 13.00 -2.70 -4.54
C VAL A 89 14.09 -2.59 -5.61
N ARG A 90 14.34 -1.39 -6.15
CA ARG A 90 15.46 -1.14 -7.07
C ARG A 90 16.80 -1.48 -6.43
N GLN A 91 17.04 -1.03 -5.20
CA GLN A 91 18.27 -1.32 -4.47
C GLN A 91 18.43 -2.82 -4.18
N ASN A 92 17.35 -3.50 -3.78
CA ASN A 92 17.37 -4.93 -3.51
C ASN A 92 17.65 -5.76 -4.78
N LYS A 93 17.11 -5.36 -5.95
CA LYS A 93 17.41 -5.99 -7.25
C LYS A 93 18.92 -5.90 -7.56
N ILE A 94 19.54 -4.74 -7.34
CA ILE A 94 20.98 -4.54 -7.58
C ILE A 94 21.81 -5.46 -6.67
N ASN A 95 21.46 -5.54 -5.39
CA ASN A 95 22.20 -6.34 -4.41
C ASN A 95 22.07 -7.86 -4.66
N ASN A 96 20.90 -8.32 -5.15
CA ASN A 96 20.62 -9.74 -5.38
C ASN A 96 21.05 -10.27 -6.76
N ASN A 97 21.49 -9.43 -7.70
CA ASN A 97 22.00 -9.87 -9.00
C ASN A 97 23.22 -10.81 -8.91
N ASN A 98 23.87 -10.90 -7.74
CA ASN A 98 24.98 -11.82 -7.48
C ASN A 98 24.54 -13.22 -7.01
N SER A 99 23.23 -13.44 -6.80
CA SER A 99 22.66 -14.71 -6.36
C SER A 99 21.96 -15.42 -7.53
N SER A 100 22.48 -16.57 -7.94
CA SER A 100 21.95 -17.40 -9.04
C SER A 100 20.65 -18.15 -8.71
N THR A 101 19.97 -17.82 -7.61
CA THR A 101 18.67 -18.43 -7.28
C THR A 101 17.55 -17.70 -8.01
N LYS A 102 16.76 -18.45 -8.78
CA LYS A 102 15.59 -17.99 -9.54
C LYS A 102 14.46 -17.56 -8.59
N GLN A 103 14.61 -16.39 -7.96
CA GLN A 103 13.64 -15.85 -7.02
C GLN A 103 12.41 -15.35 -7.80
N ARG A 104 11.20 -15.58 -7.26
CA ARG A 104 9.97 -15.06 -7.86
C ARG A 104 10.02 -13.53 -7.80
N LYS A 105 9.82 -12.88 -8.95
CA LYS A 105 9.72 -11.42 -9.03
C LYS A 105 8.50 -10.93 -8.23
N THR A 106 8.71 -9.86 -7.48
CA THR A 106 7.65 -9.04 -6.88
C THR A 106 6.91 -8.26 -7.97
N ILE A 107 5.73 -7.74 -7.65
CA ILE A 107 4.95 -6.92 -8.60
C ILE A 107 5.72 -5.67 -9.00
N ILE A 108 6.41 -4.99 -8.07
CA ILE A 108 7.23 -3.83 -8.40
C ILE A 108 8.39 -4.23 -9.33
N GLU A 109 9.06 -5.35 -9.11
CA GLU A 109 10.13 -5.83 -10.03
C GLU A 109 9.59 -6.14 -11.43
N ALA A 110 8.38 -6.70 -11.53
CA ALA A 110 7.72 -6.95 -12.80
C ALA A 110 7.39 -5.62 -13.52
N LEU A 111 6.81 -4.65 -12.83
CA LEU A 111 6.48 -3.33 -13.37
C LEU A 111 7.73 -2.53 -13.78
N LEU A 112 8.80 -2.61 -12.99
CA LEU A 112 10.09 -2.00 -13.35
C LEU A 112 10.72 -2.68 -14.57
N SER A 113 10.58 -4.00 -14.70
CA SER A 113 11.02 -4.70 -15.92
C SER A 113 10.22 -4.23 -17.15
N LEU A 114 8.93 -3.93 -17.00
CA LEU A 114 8.10 -3.38 -18.08
C LEU A 114 8.46 -1.91 -18.39
N GLN A 115 8.82 -1.11 -17.38
CA GLN A 115 9.33 0.24 -17.56
C GLN A 115 10.63 0.30 -18.38
N GLU A 116 11.50 -0.72 -18.26
CA GLU A 116 12.71 -0.82 -19.08
C GLU A 116 12.38 -1.05 -20.58
N ILE A 117 11.22 -1.64 -20.90
CA ILE A 117 10.81 -2.00 -22.27
C ILE A 117 9.89 -0.93 -22.88
N GLU A 118 8.94 -0.41 -22.08
CA GLU A 118 7.88 0.50 -22.48
C GLU A 118 7.78 1.70 -21.51
N PRO A 119 8.81 2.57 -21.43
CA PRO A 119 8.91 3.63 -20.42
C PRO A 119 7.79 4.68 -20.52
N GLU A 120 7.23 4.87 -21.71
CA GLU A 120 6.11 5.78 -21.97
C GLU A 120 4.79 5.28 -21.33
N TYR A 121 4.60 3.96 -21.26
CA TYR A 121 3.40 3.33 -20.70
C TYR A 121 3.54 2.99 -19.22
N TYR A 122 4.75 2.69 -18.74
CA TYR A 122 5.03 2.38 -17.34
C TYR A 122 5.82 3.50 -16.69
N THR A 123 5.28 4.71 -16.76
CA THR A 123 5.85 5.85 -16.03
C THR A 123 5.83 5.58 -14.53
N ASN A 124 6.69 6.29 -13.79
CA ASN A 124 6.76 6.14 -12.34
C ASN A 124 5.39 6.35 -11.66
N ASP A 125 4.60 7.30 -12.15
CA ASP A 125 3.27 7.61 -11.62
C ASP A 125 2.26 6.49 -11.91
N ILE A 126 2.34 5.85 -13.07
CA ILE A 126 1.50 4.69 -13.41
C ILE A 126 1.84 3.51 -12.51
N ILE A 127 3.13 3.22 -12.29
CA ILE A 127 3.58 2.17 -11.38
C ILE A 127 3.05 2.43 -9.96
N LYS A 128 3.22 3.65 -9.44
CA LYS A 128 2.69 4.06 -8.15
C LYS A 128 1.16 3.88 -8.08
N GLY A 129 0.45 4.25 -9.13
CA GLY A 129 -1.01 4.09 -9.25
C GLY A 129 -1.45 2.62 -9.16
N ILE A 130 -0.78 1.73 -9.90
CA ILE A 130 -1.06 0.28 -9.87
C ILE A 130 -0.81 -0.30 -8.48
N VAL A 131 0.34 0.04 -7.87
CA VAL A 131 0.69 -0.42 -6.51
C VAL A 131 -0.32 0.07 -5.48
N LEU A 132 -0.71 1.34 -5.56
CA LEU A 132 -1.75 1.94 -4.70
C LEU A 132 -3.09 1.21 -4.83
N LEU A 133 -3.49 0.87 -6.06
CA LEU A 133 -4.72 0.12 -6.31
C LEU A 133 -4.71 -1.25 -5.64
N ILE A 134 -3.61 -2.01 -5.78
CA ILE A 134 -3.45 -3.33 -5.16
C ILE A 134 -3.49 -3.25 -3.62
N LEU A 135 -2.77 -2.28 -3.04
CA LEU A 135 -2.76 -2.07 -1.58
C LEU A 135 -4.15 -1.65 -1.06
N LYS A 136 -4.90 -0.86 -1.83
CA LYS A 136 -6.30 -0.52 -1.49
C LYS A 136 -7.22 -1.73 -1.61
N ALA A 137 -7.12 -2.53 -2.66
CA ALA A 137 -7.97 -3.70 -2.86
C ALA A 137 -7.80 -4.73 -1.73
N GLY A 138 -6.58 -4.89 -1.19
CA GLY A 138 -6.33 -5.72 -0.01
C GLY A 138 -7.04 -5.28 1.27
N LYS A 139 -7.69 -4.12 1.29
CA LYS A 139 -8.47 -3.61 2.43
C LYS A 139 -9.93 -4.04 2.40
N GLU A 140 -10.47 -4.36 1.22
CA GLU A 140 -11.86 -4.75 1.04
C GLU A 140 -12.03 -6.24 1.33
N VAL A 141 -12.12 -6.57 2.62
CA VAL A 141 -12.67 -7.85 3.07
C VAL A 141 -13.83 -7.52 4.03
N PRO A 142 -15.05 -8.00 3.75
CA PRO A 142 -16.24 -7.73 4.57
C PRO A 142 -16.08 -8.19 6.03
#